data_AF-A0A9P4DZJ3-F1
#
_entry.id   AF-A0A9P4DZJ3-F1
#
_cell.length_a   1.000
_cell.length_b   1.000
_cell.length_c   1.000
_cell.angle_alpha   90.00
_cell.angle_beta   90.00
_cell.angle_gamma   90.00
#
_symmetry.space_group_name_H-M   'P 1'
#
loop_
_entity.id
_entity.type
_entity.pdbx_description
1 polymer ?
#
loop_
_entity_poly.entity_id
_entity_poly.type
_entity_poly.pdbx_seq_one_letter_code
_entity_poly.pdbx_strand_id
1 'polypeptide(L)'
;MEELINLLHTGGYSCVIDNEGKIRTFTQRGVADLYDLLTREPEFLKGALIADKVVGKGAAALMILGGIKELYTDVVSSNAMDLFRTSDVKVDFVQEVPFIWNRDHTGWCPVETMCSEEESAEAILQLIRGFLERIKNKE
;
A
#
# COMPACT_ATOMS: atom_id res chain seq x y z
N MET A 1 -4.40 16.45 1.86
CA MET A 1 -3.41 15.75 1.01
C MET A 1 -2.06 16.45 0.99
N GLU A 2 -1.94 17.73 0.62
CA GLU A 2 -0.64 18.44 0.55
C GLU A 2 0.24 18.29 1.82
N GLU A 3 -0.36 18.39 3.02
CA GLU A 3 0.35 18.18 4.28
C GLU A 3 0.96 16.77 4.39
N LEU A 4 0.22 15.73 4.00
CA LEU A 4 0.68 14.35 4.04
C LEU A 4 1.84 14.12 3.08
N ILE A 5 1.77 14.70 1.87
CA ILE A 5 2.85 14.65 0.87
C ILE A 5 4.11 15.32 1.43
N ASN A 6 3.97 16.51 2.01
CA ASN A 6 5.08 17.21 2.63
C ASN A 6 5.70 16.40 3.77
N LEU A 7 4.89 15.80 4.64
CA LEU A 7 5.39 14.92 5.71
C LEU A 7 6.08 13.68 5.15
N LEU A 8 5.53 13.04 4.12
CA LEU A 8 6.10 11.86 3.47
C LEU A 8 7.53 12.12 2.98
N HIS A 9 7.74 13.26 2.31
CA HIS A 9 9.02 13.61 1.70
C HIS A 9 10.00 14.20 2.72
N THR A 10 9.56 15.15 3.56
CA THR A 10 10.46 15.84 4.52
C THR A 10 10.76 15.02 5.75
N GLY A 11 9.82 14.18 6.20
CA GLY A 11 9.97 13.33 7.38
C GLY A 11 10.66 11.99 7.11
N GLY A 12 10.97 11.68 5.84
CA GLY A 12 11.63 10.43 5.47
C GLY A 12 10.75 9.18 5.62
N TYR A 13 9.44 9.33 5.78
CA TYR A 13 8.48 8.25 5.98
C TYR A 13 8.26 7.42 4.70
N SER A 14 7.85 6.16 4.84
CA SER A 14 7.41 5.33 3.71
C SER A 14 5.92 5.53 3.40
N CYS A 15 5.13 5.80 4.43
CA CYS A 15 3.69 6.01 4.35
C CYS A 15 3.23 6.98 5.44
N VAL A 16 2.28 7.85 5.12
CA VAL A 16 1.62 8.77 6.04
C VAL A 16 0.11 8.62 5.85
N ILE A 17 -0.62 8.38 6.94
CA ILE A 17 -2.06 8.16 6.92
C ILE A 17 -2.72 9.18 7.82
N ASP A 18 -3.73 9.86 7.31
CA ASP A 18 -4.61 10.75 8.07
C ASP A 18 -6.03 10.19 8.08
N ASN A 19 -6.60 10.06 9.27
CA ASN A 19 -8.01 9.81 9.44
C ASN A 19 -8.60 10.81 10.45
N GLU A 20 -9.47 11.70 9.96
CA GLU A 20 -10.12 12.74 10.76
C GLU A 20 -9.15 13.61 11.59
N GLY A 21 -7.99 13.94 11.03
CA GLY A 21 -6.95 14.75 11.67
C GLY A 21 -5.97 13.95 12.55
N LYS A 22 -6.13 12.62 12.64
CA LYS A 22 -5.19 11.75 13.34
C LYS A 22 -4.15 11.23 12.36
N ILE A 23 -3.03 11.93 12.30
CA ILE A 23 -1.91 11.57 11.43
C ILE A 23 -1.04 10.49 12.10
N ARG A 24 -0.82 9.38 11.39
CA ARG A 24 0.17 8.35 11.73
C ARG A 24 1.21 8.24 10.61
N THR A 25 2.47 8.12 11.01
CA THR A 25 3.60 8.01 10.10
C THR A 25 4.25 6.65 10.24
N PHE A 26 4.69 6.11 9.11
CA PHE A 26 5.23 4.77 8.99
C PHE A 26 6.58 4.83 8.29
N THR A 27 7.47 3.93 8.67
CA THR A 27 8.82 3.83 8.10
C THR A 27 9.14 2.42 7.63
N GLN A 28 8.32 1.42 7.99
CA GLN A 28 8.54 0.08 7.49
C GLN A 28 8.23 0.05 6.00
N ARG A 29 8.96 -0.82 5.29
CA ARG A 29 8.82 -0.99 3.85
C ARG A 29 7.98 -2.22 3.56
N GLY A 30 7.23 -2.18 2.47
CA GLY A 30 6.33 -3.25 2.08
C GLY A 30 4.96 -3.13 2.75
N VAL A 31 4.25 -4.25 2.83
CA VAL A 31 2.82 -4.28 3.16
C VAL A 31 2.52 -4.53 4.64
N ALA A 32 3.54 -4.69 5.49
CA ALA A 32 3.37 -5.11 6.88
C ALA A 32 2.55 -4.11 7.72
N ASP A 33 2.90 -2.82 7.67
CA ASP A 33 2.19 -1.77 8.41
C ASP A 33 0.72 -1.68 7.98
N LEU A 34 0.45 -1.69 6.66
CA LEU A 34 -0.92 -1.69 6.13
C LEU A 34 -1.70 -2.95 6.51
N TYR A 35 -1.05 -4.11 6.50
CA TYR A 35 -1.68 -5.37 6.89
C TYR A 35 -2.02 -5.39 8.38
N ASP A 36 -1.10 -4.94 9.23
CA ASP A 36 -1.33 -4.86 10.68
C ASP A 36 -2.45 -3.86 10.99
N LEU A 37 -2.50 -2.70 10.30
CA LEU A 37 -3.62 -1.76 10.42
C LEU A 37 -4.94 -2.39 10.00
N LEU A 38 -4.99 -3.02 8.83
CA LEU A 38 -6.22 -3.65 8.32
C LEU A 38 -6.74 -4.75 9.26
N THR A 39 -5.84 -5.50 9.90
CA THR A 39 -6.22 -6.64 10.75
C THR A 39 -6.51 -6.26 12.20
N ARG A 40 -5.91 -5.19 12.73
CA ARG A 40 -6.00 -4.82 14.15
C ARG A 40 -6.80 -3.54 14.39
N GLU A 41 -6.74 -2.61 13.45
CA GLU A 41 -7.34 -1.27 13.55
C GLU A 41 -8.03 -0.87 12.22
N PRO A 42 -8.91 -1.72 11.62
CA PRO A 42 -9.49 -1.45 10.30
C PRO A 42 -10.27 -0.12 10.25
N GLU A 43 -10.83 0.31 11.38
CA GLU A 43 -11.52 1.58 11.51
C GLU A 43 -10.61 2.78 11.25
N PHE A 44 -9.30 2.65 11.49
CA PHE A 44 -8.33 3.71 11.20
C PHE A 44 -8.08 3.88 9.70
N LEU A 45 -8.26 2.84 8.88
CA LEU A 45 -8.13 2.94 7.42
C LEU A 45 -9.41 3.45 6.75
N LYS A 46 -10.57 3.17 7.34
CA LYS A 46 -11.86 3.53 6.75
C LYS A 46 -11.99 5.04 6.60
N GLY A 47 -12.15 5.49 5.36
CA GLY A 47 -12.26 6.91 5.00
C GLY A 47 -10.95 7.70 5.05
N ALA A 48 -9.82 7.04 5.32
CA ALA A 48 -8.53 7.69 5.49
C ALA A 48 -7.97 8.26 4.18
N LEU A 49 -7.10 9.25 4.32
CA LEU A 49 -6.23 9.77 3.26
C LEU A 49 -4.84 9.18 3.46
N ILE A 50 -4.23 8.65 2.40
CA ILE A 50 -2.89 8.05 2.44
C ILE A 50 -1.97 8.77 1.48
N ALA A 51 -0.74 9.07 1.93
CA ALA A 51 0.38 9.37 1.06
C ALA A 51 1.44 8.28 1.23
N ASP A 52 1.78 7.56 0.17
CA ASP A 52 2.74 6.45 0.21
C ASP A 52 3.79 6.60 -0.89
N LYS A 53 5.06 6.28 -0.61
CA LYS A 53 6.12 6.43 -1.61
C LYS A 53 5.96 5.48 -2.80
N VAL A 54 5.59 4.23 -2.56
CA VAL A 54 5.58 3.20 -3.62
C VAL A 54 4.44 2.22 -3.39
N VAL A 55 3.45 2.24 -4.28
CA VAL A 55 2.26 1.38 -4.19
C VAL A 55 2.27 0.32 -5.28
N GLY A 56 2.46 -0.93 -4.84
CA GLY A 56 2.24 -2.13 -5.66
C GLY A 56 0.85 -2.74 -5.44
N LYS A 57 0.52 -3.78 -6.22
CA LYS A 57 -0.81 -4.42 -6.23
C LYS A 57 -1.22 -4.94 -4.86
N GLY A 58 -0.26 -5.48 -4.10
CA GLY A 58 -0.50 -5.95 -2.74
C GLY A 58 -0.93 -4.83 -1.78
N ALA A 59 -0.25 -3.68 -1.82
CA ALA A 59 -0.62 -2.52 -1.01
C ALA A 59 -1.97 -1.95 -1.44
N ALA A 60 -2.22 -1.87 -2.75
CA ALA A 60 -3.50 -1.43 -3.29
C ALA A 60 -4.68 -2.26 -2.78
N ALA A 61 -4.56 -3.59 -2.76
CA ALA A 61 -5.59 -4.47 -2.22
C ALA A 61 -5.89 -4.18 -0.75
N LEU A 62 -4.86 -3.98 0.09
CA LEU A 62 -5.03 -3.66 1.50
C LEU A 62 -5.70 -2.30 1.71
N MET A 63 -5.33 -1.31 0.90
CA MET A 63 -5.93 0.03 0.93
C MET A 63 -7.41 0.00 0.54
N ILE A 64 -7.76 -0.74 -0.52
CA ILE A 64 -9.14 -0.91 -0.98
C ILE A 64 -9.98 -1.64 0.08
N LEU A 65 -9.49 -2.76 0.62
CA LEU A 65 -10.18 -3.48 1.69
C LEU A 65 -10.30 -2.66 2.98
N GLY A 66 -9.32 -1.81 3.25
CA GLY A 66 -9.36 -0.84 4.34
C GLY A 66 -10.39 0.26 4.15
N GLY A 67 -10.94 0.42 2.95
CA GLY A 67 -11.95 1.42 2.64
C GLY A 67 -11.41 2.84 2.71
N ILE A 68 -10.16 3.06 2.31
CA ILE A 68 -9.57 4.41 2.25
C ILE A 68 -10.33 5.28 1.25
N LYS A 69 -10.23 6.59 1.42
CA LYS A 69 -10.90 7.56 0.55
C LYS A 69 -10.00 8.03 -0.59
N GLU A 70 -8.73 8.27 -0.31
CA GLU A 70 -7.81 8.92 -1.24
C GLU A 70 -6.38 8.45 -1.01
N LEU A 71 -5.65 8.26 -2.10
CA LEU A 71 -4.24 7.89 -2.13
C LEU A 71 -3.46 8.92 -2.96
N TYR A 72 -2.35 9.38 -2.43
CA TYR A 72 -1.24 9.93 -3.19
C TYR A 72 -0.08 8.94 -3.20
N THR A 73 0.61 8.80 -4.35
CA THR A 73 1.88 8.08 -4.37
C THR A 73 2.92 8.59 -5.36
N ASP A 74 4.21 8.50 -5.02
CA ASP A 74 5.27 8.85 -5.97
C ASP A 74 5.31 7.84 -7.13
N VAL A 75 5.18 6.55 -6.82
CA VAL A 75 5.26 5.46 -7.81
C VAL A 75 4.15 4.46 -7.59
N VAL A 76 3.37 4.18 -8.63
CA VAL A 76 2.33 3.14 -8.63
C VAL A 76 2.59 2.11 -9.72
N SER A 77 2.32 0.82 -9.47
CA SER A 77 2.37 -0.17 -10.56
C SER A 77 1.10 -0.17 -11.39
N SER A 78 1.20 -0.53 -12.67
CA SER A 78 0.02 -0.68 -13.54
C SER A 78 -0.97 -1.70 -12.99
N ASN A 79 -0.48 -2.80 -12.40
CA ASN A 79 -1.33 -3.79 -11.74
C ASN A 79 -2.08 -3.21 -10.53
N ALA A 80 -1.46 -2.31 -9.76
CA ALA A 80 -2.13 -1.60 -8.67
C ALA A 80 -3.19 -0.64 -9.20
N MET A 81 -2.88 0.09 -10.27
CA MET A 81 -3.84 1.00 -10.92
C MET A 81 -5.06 0.27 -11.48
N ASP A 82 -4.88 -0.92 -12.06
CA ASP A 82 -6.01 -1.73 -12.54
C ASP A 82 -6.96 -2.10 -11.40
N LEU A 83 -6.43 -2.42 -10.22
CA LEU A 83 -7.24 -2.70 -9.03
C LEU A 83 -7.94 -1.44 -8.50
N PHE A 84 -7.25 -0.29 -8.50
CA PHE A 84 -7.86 0.98 -8.08
C PHE A 84 -8.94 1.46 -9.04
N ARG A 85 -8.80 1.23 -10.35
CA ARG A 85 -9.81 1.58 -11.37
C ARG A 85 -11.15 0.89 -11.15
N THR A 86 -11.15 -0.25 -10.46
CA THR A 86 -12.38 -0.98 -10.07
C THR A 86 -12.89 -0.61 -8.68
N SER A 87 -12.30 0.40 -8.03
CA SER A 87 -12.64 0.86 -6.67
C SER A 87 -13.10 2.31 -6.66
N ASP A 88 -13.67 2.77 -5.54
CA ASP A 88 -14.04 4.17 -5.32
C ASP A 88 -12.90 5.03 -4.77
N VAL A 89 -11.68 4.47 -4.66
CA VAL A 89 -10.51 5.18 -4.13
C VAL A 89 -10.01 6.19 -5.17
N LYS A 90 -9.89 7.46 -4.76
CA LYS A 90 -9.23 8.47 -5.59
C LYS A 90 -7.73 8.30 -5.52
N VAL A 91 -7.05 8.24 -6.67
CA VAL A 91 -5.60 8.02 -6.74
C VAL A 91 -4.94 9.12 -7.54
N ASP A 92 -4.05 9.86 -6.88
CA ASP A 92 -3.10 10.77 -7.52
C ASP A 92 -1.70 10.15 -7.45
N PHE A 93 -0.92 10.28 -8.53
CA PHE A 93 0.43 9.72 -8.57
C PHE A 93 1.39 10.56 -9.42
N VAL A 94 2.69 10.43 -9.14
CA VAL A 94 3.73 11.08 -9.94
C VAL A 94 4.10 10.22 -11.15
N GLN A 95 4.28 8.91 -10.96
CA GLN A 95 4.66 7.99 -12.03
C GLN A 95 3.94 6.63 -11.92
N GLU A 96 3.42 6.16 -13.04
CA GLU A 96 3.00 4.76 -13.22
C GLU A 96 4.13 3.94 -13.84
N VAL A 97 4.40 2.75 -13.32
CA VAL A 97 5.41 1.80 -13.82
C VAL A 97 4.80 0.41 -14.07
N PRO A 98 5.36 -0.41 -14.99
CA PRO A 98 4.80 -1.75 -15.22
C PRO A 98 4.84 -2.66 -13.98
N PHE A 99 5.93 -2.60 -13.19
CA PHE A 99 6.14 -3.44 -12.01
C PHE A 99 6.99 -2.72 -10.95
N ILE A 100 6.76 -3.05 -9.67
CA ILE A 100 7.58 -2.57 -8.56
C ILE A 100 8.85 -3.41 -8.41
N TRP A 101 10.01 -2.75 -8.38
CA TRP A 101 11.29 -3.38 -8.12
C TRP A 101 11.43 -3.78 -6.64
N ASN A 102 12.17 -4.85 -6.38
CA ASN A 102 12.56 -5.19 -5.03
C ASN A 102 13.55 -4.17 -4.46
N ARG A 103 13.75 -4.24 -3.15
CA ARG A 103 14.61 -3.32 -2.40
C ARG A 103 16.04 -3.22 -2.94
N ASP A 104 16.58 -4.35 -3.39
CA ASP A 104 17.98 -4.44 -3.80
C ASP A 104 18.18 -4.15 -5.30
N HIS A 105 17.10 -3.80 -6.02
CA HIS A 105 17.08 -3.61 -7.47
C HIS A 105 17.66 -4.80 -8.25
N THR A 106 17.52 -6.01 -7.70
CA THR A 106 17.98 -7.27 -8.30
C THR A 106 16.87 -8.05 -8.99
N GLY A 107 15.61 -7.63 -8.82
CA GLY A 107 14.45 -8.25 -9.43
C GLY A 107 13.14 -7.57 -9.02
N TRP A 108 12.02 -8.21 -9.31
CA TRP A 108 10.70 -7.70 -8.93
C TRP A 108 10.42 -7.90 -7.45
N CYS A 109 9.61 -7.00 -6.89
CA CYS A 109 9.13 -7.10 -5.52
C CYS A 109 8.40 -8.44 -5.32
N PRO A 110 8.76 -9.24 -4.30
CA PRO A 110 8.13 -10.55 -4.08
C PRO A 110 6.62 -10.48 -3.92
N VAL A 111 6.11 -9.43 -3.25
CA VAL A 111 4.67 -9.22 -3.08
C VAL A 111 4.02 -8.85 -4.40
N GLU A 112 4.64 -8.00 -5.21
CA GLU A 112 4.13 -7.62 -6.53
C GLU A 112 4.03 -8.83 -7.46
N THR A 113 5.07 -9.66 -7.51
CA THR A 113 5.10 -10.89 -8.32
C THR A 113 4.07 -11.90 -7.84
N MET A 114 3.94 -12.08 -6.52
CA MET A 114 2.98 -13.02 -5.96
C MET A 114 1.52 -12.63 -6.30
N CYS A 115 1.23 -11.33 -6.32
CA CYS A 115 -0.14 -10.84 -6.53
C CYS A 115 -0.47 -10.56 -8.01
N SER A 116 0.48 -10.68 -8.95
CA SER A 116 0.34 -10.10 -10.30
C SER A 116 -0.88 -10.60 -11.06
N GLU A 117 -1.22 -11.88 -10.95
CA GLU A 117 -2.34 -12.50 -11.69
C GLU A 117 -3.69 -12.38 -10.98
N GLU A 118 -3.74 -11.94 -9.72
CA GLU A 118 -4.98 -11.94 -8.95
C GLU A 118 -5.76 -10.64 -9.04
N GLU A 119 -7.06 -10.73 -9.33
CA GLU A 119 -7.93 -9.58 -9.53
C GLU A 119 -8.76 -9.22 -8.28
N SER A 120 -8.94 -10.16 -7.34
CA SER A 120 -9.68 -9.91 -6.10
C SER A 120 -8.75 -9.41 -4.99
N ALA A 121 -9.13 -8.29 -4.37
CA ALA A 121 -8.42 -7.77 -3.21
C ALA A 121 -8.44 -8.76 -2.04
N GLU A 122 -9.53 -9.51 -1.85
CA GLU A 122 -9.68 -10.55 -0.84
C GLU A 122 -8.73 -11.73 -1.08
N ALA A 123 -8.58 -12.17 -2.33
CA ALA A 123 -7.62 -13.21 -2.70
C ALA A 123 -6.18 -12.75 -2.43
N ILE A 124 -5.86 -11.51 -2.82
CA ILE A 124 -4.55 -10.88 -2.54
C ILE A 124 -4.27 -10.81 -1.03
N LEU A 125 -5.26 -10.49 -0.20
CA LEU A 125 -5.10 -10.48 1.26
C LEU A 125 -4.66 -11.85 1.79
N GLN A 126 -5.21 -12.95 1.27
CA GLN A 126 -4.81 -14.29 1.68
C GLN A 126 -3.36 -14.60 1.29
N LEU A 127 -2.93 -14.17 0.10
CA LEU A 127 -1.55 -14.32 -0.35
C LEU A 127 -0.58 -13.52 0.55
N ILE A 128 -0.91 -12.26 0.86
CA ILE A 128 -0.12 -11.40 1.76
C ILE A 128 0.00 -12.02 3.15
N ARG A 129 -1.12 -12.52 3.71
CA ARG A 129 -1.11 -13.20 5.00
C ARG A 129 -0.13 -14.37 5.00
N GLY A 130 -0.23 -15.27 4.02
CA GLY A 130 0.67 -16.42 3.91
C GLY A 130 2.14 -16.01 3.72
N PHE A 131 2.40 -14.92 2.99
CA PHE A 131 3.74 -14.37 2.81
C PHE A 131 4.33 -13.85 4.13
N LEU A 132 3.57 -13.04 4.87
CA LEU A 132 4.02 -12.48 6.15
C LEU A 132 4.22 -13.55 7.23
N GLU A 133 3.36 -14.58 7.28
CA GLU A 133 3.52 -15.73 8.18
C GLU A 133 4.83 -16.49 7.88
N ARG A 134 5.17 -16.70 6.60
CA ARG A 134 6.42 -17.36 6.20
C ARG A 134 7.67 -16.56 6.55
N ILE A 135 7.60 -15.22 6.49
CA ILE A 135 8.73 -14.35 6.86
C ILE A 135 8.95 -14.38 8.37
N LYS A 136 7.87 -14.26 9.17
CA LYS A 136 7.96 -14.30 10.64
C LYS A 136 8.51 -15.62 11.17
N ASN A 137 8.26 -16.74 10.49
CA ASN A 137 8.76 -18.06 10.89
C ASN A 137 10.21 -18.35 10.47
N LYS A 138 10.88 -17.42 9.77
CA LYS A 138 12.28 -17.56 9.33
C LYS A 138 13.26 -16.74 10.17
N GLU A 139 12.77 -15.97 11.13
CA GLU A 139 13.54 -15.28 12.17
C GLU A 139 13.58 -16.11 13.45
#